data_AF-A0A3M2GI49-F1
#
_entry.id   AF-A0A3M2GI49-F1
#
_cell.length_a   1.000
_cell.length_b   1.000
_cell.length_c   1.000
_cell.angle_alpha   90.00
_cell.angle_beta   90.00
_cell.angle_gamma   90.00
#
_symmetry.space_group_name_H-M   'P 1'
#
loop_
_entity.id
_entity.type
_entity.pdbx_description
1 polymer ?
#
loop_
_entity_poly.entity_id
_entity_poly.type
_entity_poly.pdbx_seq_one_letter_code
_entity_poly.pdbx_strand_id
1 'polypeptide(L)'
;TTTTTTTTTAPPTTTTTVAPGEPATMEVRDYSGWYSGVGYTAYTRLRFKDAGGKNLKKATVTVTFTLQDGSTATVSGKTDKKGKVWFYWGGLDPSDFPVTVTVDSVVKDGTTYSPTPSSATLNL
;
A
#
# COMPACT_ATOMS: atom_id res chain seq x y z
N THR A 1 -42.75 30.87 -18.19
CA THR A 1 -42.04 29.72 -17.60
C THR A 1 -40.67 30.20 -17.18
N THR A 2 -40.36 30.18 -15.88
CA THR A 2 -39.08 30.67 -15.34
C THR A 2 -38.17 29.49 -15.09
N THR A 3 -37.03 29.42 -15.78
CA THR A 3 -36.05 28.35 -15.62
C THR A 3 -35.02 28.79 -14.59
N THR A 4 -34.94 28.08 -13.47
CA THR A 4 -33.90 28.29 -12.45
C THR A 4 -32.75 27.33 -12.71
N THR A 5 -31.56 27.86 -12.96
CA THR A 5 -30.32 27.07 -13.11
C THR A 5 -29.63 27.00 -11.75
N THR A 6 -29.59 25.81 -11.15
CA THR A 6 -28.75 25.54 -9.95
C THR A 6 -27.36 25.09 -10.38
N THR A 7 -26.34 25.83 -9.95
CA THR A 7 -24.92 25.48 -10.13
C THR A 7 -24.39 24.93 -8.80
N THR A 8 -23.96 23.66 -8.78
CA THR A 8 -23.30 23.04 -7.63
C THR A 8 -21.80 23.12 -7.81
N THR A 9 -21.11 23.88 -6.94
CA THR A 9 -19.64 23.93 -6.89
C THR A 9 -19.12 22.79 -6.02
N ALA A 10 -18.23 21.94 -6.54
CA ALA A 10 -17.56 20.90 -5.76
C ALA A 10 -16.65 21.53 -4.67
N PRO A 11 -16.54 20.93 -3.47
CA PRO A 11 -15.69 21.45 -2.41
C PRO A 11 -14.21 21.43 -2.84
N PRO A 12 -13.39 22.39 -2.38
CA PRO A 12 -11.97 22.45 -2.74
C PRO A 12 -11.24 21.23 -2.18
N THR A 13 -10.58 20.45 -3.05
CA THR A 13 -9.63 19.43 -2.64
C THR A 13 -8.34 20.11 -2.16
N THR A 14 -8.05 19.98 -0.87
CA THR A 14 -6.79 20.48 -0.30
C THR A 14 -5.68 19.47 -0.60
N THR A 15 -4.83 19.76 -1.59
CA THR A 15 -3.63 18.95 -1.87
C THR A 15 -2.55 19.34 -0.85
N THR A 16 -2.35 18.52 0.18
CA THR A 16 -1.21 18.68 1.10
C THR A 16 0.04 18.14 0.40
N THR A 17 0.94 19.02 -0.03
CA THR A 17 2.25 18.64 -0.57
C THR A 17 3.15 18.16 0.58
N VAL A 18 3.19 16.86 0.82
CA VAL A 18 4.18 16.23 1.71
C VAL A 18 5.56 16.46 1.09
N ALA A 19 6.53 16.93 1.89
CA ALA A 19 7.91 17.08 1.43
C ALA A 19 8.41 15.75 0.80
N PRO A 20 9.08 15.77 -0.36
CA PRO A 20 9.51 14.54 -1.02
C PRO A 20 10.48 13.80 -0.10
N GLY A 21 10.10 12.58 0.31
CA GLY A 21 10.97 11.70 1.10
C GLY A 21 12.17 11.23 0.28
N GLU A 22 13.21 10.75 0.95
CA GLU A 22 14.41 10.21 0.30
C GLU A 22 14.06 9.11 -0.71
N PRO A 23 14.71 9.06 -1.88
CA PRO A 23 14.39 8.06 -2.89
C PRO A 23 14.63 6.64 -2.38
N ALA A 24 13.67 5.76 -2.67
CA ALA A 24 13.74 4.33 -2.35
C ALA A 24 13.18 3.49 -3.50
N THR A 25 13.40 2.18 -3.43
CA THR A 25 12.79 1.20 -4.32
C THR A 25 11.95 0.22 -3.52
N MET A 26 10.80 -0.15 -4.08
CA MET A 26 9.97 -1.25 -3.60
C MET A 26 10.05 -2.41 -4.58
N GLU A 27 10.15 -3.62 -4.05
CA GLU A 27 10.08 -4.85 -4.83
C GLU A 27 9.06 -5.80 -4.19
N VAL A 28 8.09 -6.27 -4.97
CA VAL A 28 7.25 -7.41 -4.57
C VAL A 28 8.13 -8.67 -4.70
N ARG A 29 8.32 -9.41 -3.60
CA ARG A 29 9.18 -10.59 -3.58
C ARG A 29 8.39 -11.87 -3.68
N ASP A 30 7.40 -12.03 -2.80
CA ASP A 30 6.51 -13.18 -2.79
C ASP A 30 5.09 -12.67 -2.65
N TYR A 31 4.16 -13.35 -3.30
CA TYR A 31 2.73 -13.19 -3.10
C TYR A 31 2.09 -14.56 -3.24
N SER A 32 1.33 -14.99 -2.25
CA SER A 32 0.65 -16.29 -2.27
C SER A 32 -0.50 -16.30 -1.26
N GLY A 33 -1.38 -17.28 -1.39
CA GLY A 33 -2.53 -17.47 -0.53
C GLY A 33 -2.89 -18.94 -0.46
N TRP A 34 -3.59 -19.30 0.61
CA TRP A 34 -4.01 -20.65 0.88
C TRP A 34 -5.41 -20.65 1.50
N TYR A 35 -6.16 -21.74 1.27
CA TYR A 35 -7.42 -21.98 1.94
C TYR A 35 -7.19 -22.64 3.29
N SER A 36 -7.80 -22.11 4.36
CA SER A 36 -7.63 -22.61 5.73
C SER A 36 -8.84 -23.40 6.26
N GLY A 37 -9.82 -23.71 5.40
CA GLY A 37 -11.04 -24.45 5.78
C GLY A 37 -12.21 -23.56 6.21
N VAL A 38 -11.93 -22.34 6.67
CA VAL A 38 -12.94 -21.34 7.07
C VAL A 38 -12.89 -20.05 6.24
N GLY A 39 -11.98 -20.00 5.28
CA GLY A 39 -11.73 -18.85 4.41
C GLY A 39 -10.38 -18.96 3.74
N TYR A 40 -10.02 -17.96 2.96
CA TYR A 40 -8.73 -17.85 2.31
C TYR A 40 -7.87 -16.83 3.05
N THR A 41 -6.58 -17.12 3.17
CA THR A 41 -5.57 -16.19 3.70
C THR A 41 -4.54 -15.93 2.62
N ALA A 42 -4.23 -14.67 2.38
CA ALA A 42 -3.21 -14.23 1.45
C ALA A 42 -2.11 -13.48 2.20
N TYR A 43 -0.93 -13.45 1.60
CA TYR A 43 0.18 -12.64 2.08
C TYR A 43 0.99 -12.08 0.92
N THR A 44 1.58 -10.92 1.16
CA THR A 44 2.62 -10.36 0.29
C THR A 44 3.86 -10.04 1.08
N ARG A 45 5.01 -10.16 0.43
CA ARG A 45 6.31 -9.81 0.96
C ARG A 45 6.92 -8.70 0.13
N LEU A 46 6.95 -7.50 0.69
CA LEU A 46 7.59 -6.34 0.07
C LEU A 46 9.01 -6.20 0.58
N ARG A 47 9.93 -5.76 -0.28
CA ARG A 47 11.30 -5.40 0.07
C ARG A 47 11.56 -3.95 -0.29
N PHE A 48 12.19 -3.22 0.62
CA PHE A 48 12.55 -1.81 0.45
C PHE A 48 14.06 -1.59 0.50
N LYS A 49 14.58 -0.79 -0.43
CA LYS A 49 15.98 -0.35 -0.46
C LYS A 49 16.06 1.16 -0.64
N ASP A 50 17.09 1.78 -0.06
CA ASP A 50 17.43 3.18 -0.32
C ASP A 50 18.01 3.36 -1.75
N ALA A 51 18.24 4.61 -2.14
CA ALA A 51 18.85 4.96 -3.43
C ALA A 51 20.27 4.38 -3.62
N GLY A 52 20.98 4.06 -2.53
CA GLY A 52 22.27 3.36 -2.58
C GLY A 52 22.14 1.84 -2.74
N GLY A 53 20.93 1.32 -2.91
CA GLY A 53 20.64 -0.11 -3.02
C GLY A 53 20.74 -0.87 -1.70
N LYS A 54 20.92 -0.18 -0.56
CA LYS A 54 20.98 -0.83 0.76
C LYS A 54 19.59 -1.06 1.30
N ASN A 55 19.42 -2.18 1.99
CA ASN A 55 18.13 -2.54 2.59
C ASN A 55 17.72 -1.52 3.65
N LEU A 56 16.49 -1.02 3.57
CA LEU A 56 15.86 -0.22 4.62
C LEU A 56 15.42 -1.16 5.74
N LYS A 57 16.30 -1.40 6.72
CA LYS A 57 16.04 -2.26 7.89
C LYS A 57 15.36 -1.47 9.01
N LYS A 58 14.47 -2.12 9.77
CA LYS A 58 13.72 -1.51 10.89
C LYS A 58 12.91 -0.27 10.50
N ALA A 59 12.64 -0.08 9.21
CA ALA A 59 11.75 0.97 8.73
C ALA A 59 10.31 0.58 9.03
N THR A 60 9.51 1.53 9.48
CA THR A 60 8.05 1.38 9.56
C THR A 60 7.48 1.66 8.17
N VAL A 61 6.75 0.70 7.63
CA VAL A 61 6.07 0.80 6.34
C VAL A 61 4.58 0.78 6.61
N THR A 62 3.87 1.79 6.13
CA THR A 62 2.41 1.84 6.12
C THR A 62 1.92 1.64 4.70
N VAL A 63 0.98 0.71 4.53
CA VAL A 63 0.36 0.42 3.24
C VAL A 63 -1.14 0.47 3.35
N THR A 64 -1.78 0.88 2.27
CA THR A 64 -3.22 0.76 2.06
C THR A 64 -3.47 -0.32 1.02
N PHE A 65 -4.25 -1.32 1.41
CA PHE A 65 -4.82 -2.32 0.52
C PHE A 65 -6.12 -1.78 -0.04
N THR A 66 -6.31 -1.89 -1.34
CA THR A 66 -7.56 -1.59 -2.04
C THR A 66 -8.04 -2.86 -2.73
N LEU A 67 -9.21 -3.34 -2.30
CA LEU A 67 -9.91 -4.47 -2.91
C LEU A 67 -10.61 -4.03 -4.21
N GLN A 68 -11.03 -4.99 -5.03
CA GLN A 68 -11.68 -4.71 -6.31
C GLN A 68 -13.02 -3.97 -6.18
N ASP A 69 -13.74 -4.17 -5.08
CA ASP A 69 -14.98 -3.46 -4.76
C ASP A 69 -14.75 -2.00 -4.32
N GLY A 70 -13.48 -1.59 -4.19
CA GLY A 70 -13.06 -0.27 -3.74
C GLY A 70 -12.89 -0.15 -2.22
N SER A 71 -13.22 -1.19 -1.45
CA SER A 71 -12.99 -1.23 -0.01
C SER A 71 -11.49 -1.13 0.28
N THR A 72 -11.13 -0.40 1.34
CA THR A 72 -9.73 -0.19 1.71
C THR A 72 -9.42 -0.60 3.14
N ALA A 73 -8.18 -1.03 3.37
CA ALA A 73 -7.65 -1.33 4.68
C ALA A 73 -6.20 -0.84 4.78
N THR A 74 -5.91 -0.03 5.79
CA THR A 74 -4.56 0.45 6.06
C THR A 74 -3.91 -0.37 7.16
N VAL A 75 -2.70 -0.85 6.91
CA VAL A 75 -1.89 -1.57 7.90
C VAL A 75 -0.46 -1.07 7.91
N SER A 76 0.26 -1.35 9.00
CA SER A 76 1.67 -1.03 9.09
C SER A 76 2.49 -2.22 9.59
N GLY A 77 3.76 -2.24 9.21
CA GLY A 77 4.70 -3.28 9.59
C GLY A 77 6.13 -2.75 9.63
N LYS A 78 7.02 -3.47 10.31
CA LYS A 78 8.45 -3.14 10.35
C LYS A 78 9.25 -4.05 9.44
N THR A 79 10.19 -3.46 8.70
CA THR A 79 11.10 -4.25 7.86
C THR A 79 12.13 -5.02 8.69
N ASP A 80 12.41 -6.24 8.27
CA ASP A 80 13.40 -7.13 8.86
C ASP A 80 14.85 -6.71 8.52
N LYS A 81 15.83 -7.51 8.95
CA LYS A 81 17.26 -7.30 8.66
C LYS A 81 17.62 -7.32 7.16
N LYS A 82 16.73 -7.83 6.30
CA LYS A 82 16.85 -7.89 4.84
C LYS A 82 16.00 -6.80 4.16
N GLY A 83 15.40 -5.89 4.92
CA GLY A 83 14.53 -4.82 4.41
C GLY A 83 13.17 -5.32 3.96
N LYS A 84 12.72 -6.49 4.44
CA LYS A 84 11.47 -7.12 4.03
C LYS A 84 10.39 -6.94 5.08
N VAL A 85 9.16 -6.71 4.66
CA VAL A 85 7.98 -6.69 5.52
C VAL A 85 6.94 -7.63 4.92
N TRP A 86 6.20 -8.29 5.80
CA TRP A 86 5.11 -9.18 5.42
C TRP A 86 3.79 -8.53 5.82
N PHE A 87 2.82 -8.62 4.92
CA PHE A 87 1.46 -8.25 5.19
C PHE A 87 0.55 -9.42 4.85
N TYR A 88 -0.48 -9.59 5.66
CA TYR A 88 -1.43 -10.69 5.57
C TYR A 88 -2.83 -10.12 5.53
N TRP A 89 -3.71 -10.75 4.77
CA TRP A 89 -5.14 -10.44 4.76
C TRP A 89 -5.95 -11.71 4.52
N GLY A 90 -7.21 -11.68 4.93
CA GLY A 90 -8.15 -12.76 4.72
C GLY A 90 -9.25 -12.32 3.75
N GLY A 91 -9.79 -13.29 3.02
CA GLY A 91 -10.99 -13.15 2.20
C GLY A 91 -11.84 -14.41 2.33
N LEU A 92 -13.12 -14.32 1.98
CA LEU A 92 -14.02 -15.47 1.98
C LEU A 92 -14.11 -16.09 0.58
N ASP A 93 -13.90 -15.29 -0.47
CA ASP A 93 -14.07 -15.69 -1.88
C ASP A 93 -12.82 -15.41 -2.73
N PRO A 94 -12.57 -16.18 -3.81
CA PRO A 94 -11.46 -15.94 -4.73
C PRO A 94 -11.43 -14.53 -5.35
N SER A 95 -12.59 -13.88 -5.47
CA SER A 95 -12.74 -12.50 -5.95
C SER A 95 -12.24 -11.44 -4.96
N ASP A 96 -11.91 -11.81 -3.72
CA ASP A 96 -11.36 -10.90 -2.70
C ASP A 96 -9.84 -10.69 -2.85
N PHE A 97 -9.19 -11.42 -3.76
CA PHE A 97 -7.74 -11.46 -3.87
C PHE A 97 -7.05 -10.62 -4.94
N PRO A 98 -7.70 -10.06 -5.99
CA PRO A 98 -7.10 -8.95 -6.69
C PRO A 98 -7.05 -7.74 -5.75
N VAL A 99 -5.85 -7.43 -5.25
CA VAL A 99 -5.63 -6.34 -4.30
C VAL A 99 -4.53 -5.43 -4.81
N THR A 100 -4.79 -4.13 -4.81
CA THR A 100 -3.75 -3.12 -4.99
C THR A 100 -3.16 -2.74 -3.65
N VAL A 101 -1.85 -2.91 -3.51
CA VAL A 101 -1.09 -2.44 -2.35
C VAL A 101 -0.48 -1.09 -2.71
N THR A 102 -0.82 -0.06 -1.95
CA THR A 102 -0.24 1.28 -2.09
C THR A 102 0.59 1.58 -0.85
N VAL A 103 1.84 1.98 -1.04
CA VAL A 103 2.72 2.39 0.05
C VAL A 103 2.46 3.86 0.37
N ASP A 104 1.84 4.11 1.52
CA ASP A 104 1.51 5.46 1.96
C ASP A 104 2.74 6.16 2.56
N SER A 105 3.56 5.41 3.31
CA SER A 105 4.79 5.93 3.88
C SER A 105 5.80 4.83 4.23
N VAL A 106 7.08 5.18 4.12
CA VAL A 106 8.20 4.39 4.63
C VAL A 106 9.04 5.31 5.51
N VAL A 107 9.10 5.06 6.81
CA VAL A 107 9.81 5.92 7.77
C VAL A 107 10.88 5.12 8.50
N LYS A 108 12.10 5.63 8.51
CA LYS A 108 13.22 5.04 9.25
C LYS A 108 13.98 6.14 9.99
N ASP A 109 14.10 5.99 11.30
CA ASP A 109 14.86 6.91 12.16
C ASP A 109 14.45 8.41 11.99
N GLY A 110 13.17 8.67 11.70
CA GLY A 110 12.63 10.01 11.45
C GLY A 110 12.70 10.48 9.99
N THR A 111 13.41 9.76 9.12
CA THR A 111 13.48 10.04 7.69
C THR A 111 12.36 9.33 6.94
N THR A 112 11.60 10.08 6.14
CA THR A 112 10.62 9.52 5.20
C THR A 112 11.28 9.15 3.89
N TYR A 113 10.90 8.01 3.32
CA TYR A 113 11.35 7.50 2.03
C TYR A 113 10.19 7.43 1.04
N SER A 114 10.48 7.72 -0.22
CA SER A 114 9.56 7.69 -1.35
C SER A 114 9.91 6.50 -2.27
N PRO A 115 9.29 5.32 -2.07
CA PRO A 115 9.57 4.16 -2.90
C PRO A 115 8.97 4.30 -4.31
N THR A 116 9.76 3.94 -5.31
CA THR A 116 9.30 3.78 -6.70
C THR A 116 9.54 2.34 -7.17
N PRO A 117 8.51 1.64 -7.70
CA PRO A 117 7.10 2.03 -7.70
C PRO A 117 6.54 2.15 -6.27
N SER A 118 5.50 2.96 -6.07
CA SER A 118 4.81 3.13 -4.78
C SER A 118 3.58 2.25 -4.64
N SER A 119 3.19 1.52 -5.68
CA SER A 119 2.06 0.61 -5.66
C SER A 119 2.32 -0.65 -6.50
N ALA A 120 1.59 -1.72 -6.19
CA ALA A 120 1.58 -2.96 -6.94
C ALA A 120 0.21 -3.64 -6.86
N THR A 121 -0.26 -4.18 -7.98
CA THR A 121 -1.46 -5.03 -8.01
C THR A 121 -1.06 -6.49 -7.88
N LEU A 122 -1.72 -7.21 -6.99
CA LEU A 122 -1.45 -8.60 -6.65
C LEU A 122 -2.69 -9.42 -7.00
N ASN A 123 -2.54 -10.47 -7.83
CA ASN A 123 -3.64 -11.35 -8.27
C ASN A 123 -3.31 -12.79 -7.86
N LEU A 124 -4.18 -13.42 -7.06
CA LEU A 124 -4.00 -14.82 -6.62
C LEU A 124 -4.44 -15.81 -7.69
#